data_AF-A0A7Y4XCK0-F1
#
_entry.id   AF-A0A7Y4XCK0-F1
#
_cell.length_a   1.000
_cell.length_b   1.000
_cell.length_c   1.000
_cell.angle_alpha   90.00
_cell.angle_beta   90.00
_cell.angle_gamma   90.00
#
_symmetry.space_group_name_H-M   'P 1'
#
loop_
_entity.id
_entity.type
_entity.pdbx_description
1 polymer ?
#
loop_
_entity_poly.entity_id
_entity_poly.type
_entity_poly.pdbx_seq_one_letter_code
_entity_poly.pdbx_strand_id
1 'polypeptide(L)'
;MLRNIFNYTLIASTLRLATPLILAALGGLYSERSGVINIALEGMMLAGAFTAAVVTVFTHSPWLGLLAAMTAGLLVALLHAVATINYRADQVVSGTAINILFLGVPALLSGALFDSTGATPQLPKEEVLPDVALFNPESSPALASIFNQKPLVYLAFILVGVTFYVLYKTSFGLRLRAVGENPEAADTAGVNVRRMRYAGVLISGALAALGGAYLSIGQNSLFTRNMTAGRGFIALAALIFGKWHPVGALLACLLFGLAESVAIRMQGTVNIPNQFIQIVPYVLTIVVLAGLVSRATPPKALGVAYAKE
;
A
#
# COMPACT_ATOMS: atom_id res chain seq x y z
N MET A 1 -32.97 -1.35 7.16
CA MET A 1 -31.64 -0.98 7.74
C MET A 1 -30.52 -1.87 7.19
N LEU A 2 -30.49 -3.19 7.45
CA LEU A 2 -29.45 -4.09 6.93
C LEU A 2 -29.35 -4.14 5.38
N ARG A 3 -30.47 -4.06 4.67
CA ARG A 3 -30.50 -4.07 3.19
C ARG A 3 -29.86 -2.84 2.53
N ASN A 4 -29.74 -1.72 3.26
CA ASN A 4 -29.03 -0.52 2.79
C ASN A 4 -27.52 -0.61 3.05
N ILE A 5 -27.12 -1.41 4.05
CA ILE A 5 -25.72 -1.65 4.40
C ILE A 5 -25.12 -2.69 3.44
N PHE A 6 -25.82 -3.81 3.22
CA PHE A 6 -25.40 -4.91 2.35
C PHE A 6 -26.04 -4.79 0.96
N ASN A 7 -25.43 -3.98 0.09
CA ASN A 7 -25.85 -3.81 -1.30
C ASN A 7 -24.64 -3.82 -2.24
N TYR A 8 -24.83 -3.82 -3.57
CA TYR A 8 -23.75 -3.84 -4.58
C TYR A 8 -22.74 -2.68 -4.40
N THR A 9 -23.18 -1.55 -3.85
CA THR A 9 -22.32 -0.41 -3.52
C THR A 9 -21.35 -0.70 -2.36
N LEU A 10 -21.64 -1.68 -1.49
CA LEU A 10 -20.70 -2.16 -0.46
C LEU A 10 -19.49 -2.80 -1.12
N ILE A 11 -19.72 -3.67 -2.11
CA ILE A 11 -18.66 -4.37 -2.85
C ILE A 11 -17.77 -3.34 -3.55
N ALA A 12 -18.38 -2.35 -4.22
CA ALA A 12 -17.65 -1.26 -4.85
C ALA A 12 -16.75 -0.49 -3.87
N SER A 13 -17.30 -0.10 -2.70
CA SER A 13 -16.53 0.59 -1.65
C SER A 13 -15.42 -0.29 -1.08
N THR A 14 -15.66 -1.59 -0.91
CA THR A 14 -14.64 -2.56 -0.45
C THR A 14 -13.46 -2.62 -1.42
N LEU A 15 -13.71 -2.70 -2.73
CA LEU A 15 -12.65 -2.73 -3.74
C LEU A 15 -11.81 -1.43 -3.71
N ARG A 16 -12.47 -0.28 -3.60
CA ARG A 16 -11.79 1.03 -3.50
C ARG A 16 -10.89 1.11 -2.27
N LEU A 17 -11.41 0.76 -1.09
CA LEU A 17 -10.67 0.84 0.18
C LEU A 17 -9.55 -0.22 0.28
N ALA A 18 -9.74 -1.40 -0.33
CA ALA A 18 -8.72 -2.44 -0.36
C ALA A 18 -7.56 -2.12 -1.32
N THR A 19 -7.80 -1.36 -2.39
CA THR A 19 -6.78 -1.05 -3.43
C THR A 19 -5.46 -0.50 -2.88
N PRO A 20 -5.44 0.58 -2.06
CA PRO A 20 -4.19 1.11 -1.52
C PRO A 20 -3.50 0.11 -0.59
N LEU A 21 -4.26 -0.71 0.15
CA LEU A 21 -3.73 -1.77 1.01
C LEU A 21 -3.08 -2.88 0.18
N ILE A 22 -3.70 -3.31 -0.92
CA ILE A 22 -3.16 -4.34 -1.83
C ILE A 22 -1.83 -3.88 -2.39
N LEU A 23 -1.76 -2.65 -2.91
CA LEU A 23 -0.54 -2.11 -3.51
C LEU A 23 0.60 -2.03 -2.47
N ALA A 24 0.33 -1.51 -1.28
CA ALA A 24 1.32 -1.45 -0.21
C ALA A 24 1.73 -2.84 0.30
N ALA A 25 0.80 -3.79 0.43
CA ALA A 25 1.08 -5.14 0.91
C ALA A 25 1.90 -5.95 -0.11
N LEU A 26 1.62 -5.81 -1.41
CA LEU A 26 2.47 -6.37 -2.47
C LEU A 26 3.86 -5.75 -2.45
N GLY A 27 3.96 -4.44 -2.20
CA GLY A 27 5.25 -3.78 -1.99
C GLY A 27 6.03 -4.41 -0.84
N GLY A 28 5.42 -4.47 0.34
CA GLY A 28 6.01 -5.10 1.53
C GLY A 28 6.40 -6.56 1.27
N LEU A 29 5.60 -7.30 0.50
CA LEU A 29 5.90 -8.68 0.13
C LEU A 29 7.26 -8.81 -0.58
N TYR A 30 7.58 -7.93 -1.54
CA TYR A 30 8.87 -7.97 -2.22
C TYR A 30 10.04 -7.64 -1.28
N SER A 31 9.87 -6.64 -0.41
CA SER A 31 10.90 -6.26 0.56
C SER A 31 11.17 -7.40 1.55
N GLU A 32 10.13 -7.95 2.15
CA GLU A 32 10.29 -8.96 3.20
C GLU A 32 10.70 -10.31 2.63
N ARG A 33 10.27 -10.67 1.42
CA ARG A 33 10.81 -11.85 0.72
C ARG A 33 12.29 -11.71 0.40
N SER A 34 12.84 -10.50 0.35
CA SER A 34 14.28 -10.27 0.24
C SER A 34 15.04 -10.32 1.57
N GLY A 35 14.33 -10.38 2.70
CA GLY A 35 14.91 -10.36 4.04
C GLY A 35 15.04 -8.95 4.66
N VAL A 36 14.37 -7.94 4.08
CA VAL A 36 14.34 -6.58 4.62
C VAL A 36 12.92 -6.21 5.04
N ILE A 37 12.71 -6.04 6.35
CA ILE A 37 11.51 -5.49 6.97
C ILE A 37 11.33 -4.07 6.49
N ASN A 38 10.16 -3.75 5.93
CA ASN A 38 9.85 -2.40 5.48
C ASN A 38 8.66 -1.83 6.26
N ILE A 39 8.92 -1.34 7.47
CA ILE A 39 7.93 -0.59 8.25
C ILE A 39 7.70 0.82 7.66
N ALA A 40 8.57 1.26 6.73
CA ALA A 40 8.50 2.57 6.10
C ALA A 40 7.35 2.70 5.07
N LEU A 41 6.55 1.65 4.84
CA LEU A 41 5.44 1.65 3.88
C LEU A 41 4.49 2.84 4.07
N GLU A 42 4.20 3.22 5.32
CA GLU A 42 3.35 4.38 5.64
C GLU A 42 3.94 5.69 5.09
N GLY A 43 5.24 5.92 5.35
CA GLY A 43 5.96 7.10 4.85
C GLY A 43 6.10 7.10 3.33
N MET A 44 6.35 5.93 2.71
CA MET A 44 6.40 5.80 1.24
C MET A 44 5.03 6.09 0.60
N MET A 45 3.94 5.65 1.23
CA MET A 45 2.58 6.02 0.80
C MET A 45 2.35 7.52 0.94
N LEU A 46 2.74 8.15 2.06
CA LEU A 46 2.59 9.61 2.24
C LEU A 46 3.42 10.40 1.21
N ALA A 47 4.65 9.97 0.94
CA ALA A 47 5.50 10.53 -0.10
C ALA A 47 4.80 10.48 -1.48
N GLY A 48 4.32 9.29 -1.87
CA GLY A 48 3.62 9.10 -3.13
C GLY A 48 2.32 9.90 -3.23
N ALA A 49 1.53 9.93 -2.16
CA ALA A 49 0.27 10.66 -2.09
C ALA A 49 0.47 12.17 -2.28
N PHE A 50 1.45 12.74 -1.56
CA PHE A 50 1.78 14.15 -1.66
C PHE A 50 2.34 14.49 -3.04
N THR A 51 3.36 13.78 -3.49
CA THR A 51 4.00 14.05 -4.78
C THR A 51 3.03 13.88 -5.96
N ALA A 52 2.14 12.88 -5.92
CA ALA A 52 1.08 12.74 -6.93
C ALA A 52 0.21 14.00 -7.00
N ALA A 53 -0.32 14.45 -5.86
CA ALA A 53 -1.20 15.60 -5.81
C ALA A 53 -0.47 16.88 -6.28
N VAL A 54 0.74 17.14 -5.77
CA VAL A 54 1.53 18.33 -6.16
C VAL A 54 1.82 18.36 -7.65
N VAL A 55 2.31 17.24 -8.21
CA VAL A 55 2.63 17.19 -9.64
C VAL A 55 1.37 17.31 -10.49
N THR A 56 0.26 16.69 -10.08
CA THR A 56 -1.00 16.85 -10.80
C THR A 56 -1.51 18.29 -10.74
N VAL A 57 -1.38 19.00 -9.61
CA VAL A 57 -1.76 20.42 -9.50
C VAL A 57 -0.97 21.29 -10.50
N PHE A 58 0.33 21.05 -10.68
CA PHE A 58 1.16 21.86 -11.58
C PHE A 58 1.09 21.44 -13.04
N THR A 59 0.86 20.16 -13.33
CA THR A 59 0.88 19.62 -14.70
C THR A 59 -0.50 19.38 -15.28
N HIS A 60 -1.55 19.50 -14.47
CA HIS A 60 -2.94 19.15 -14.81
C HIS A 60 -3.09 17.70 -15.32
N SER A 61 -2.14 16.82 -14.99
CA SER A 61 -2.09 15.43 -15.48
C SER A 61 -1.98 14.42 -14.33
N PRO A 62 -2.98 13.56 -14.10
CA PRO A 62 -2.92 12.53 -13.07
C PRO A 62 -1.88 11.45 -13.39
N TRP A 63 -1.60 11.21 -14.68
CA TRP A 63 -0.62 10.21 -15.11
C TRP A 63 0.81 10.62 -14.81
N LEU A 64 1.14 11.91 -15.00
CA LEU A 64 2.42 12.46 -14.56
C LEU A 64 2.53 12.45 -13.03
N GLY A 65 1.43 12.71 -12.33
CA GLY A 65 1.33 12.55 -10.88
C GLY A 65 1.65 11.12 -10.42
N LEU A 66 1.08 10.11 -11.09
CA LEU A 66 1.38 8.69 -10.80
C LEU A 66 2.86 8.35 -11.01
N LEU A 67 3.44 8.77 -12.13
CA LEU A 67 4.86 8.54 -12.40
C LEU A 67 5.75 9.23 -11.36
N ALA A 68 5.43 10.46 -10.99
CA ALA A 68 6.15 11.20 -9.95
C ALA A 68 6.00 10.57 -8.56
N ALA A 69 4.84 10.00 -8.25
CA ALA A 69 4.66 9.25 -7.01
C ALA A 69 5.52 7.99 -6.97
N MET A 70 5.57 7.23 -8.07
CA MET A 70 6.43 6.05 -8.18
C MET A 70 7.90 6.41 -7.98
N THR A 71 8.38 7.49 -8.60
CA THR A 71 9.77 7.92 -8.47
C THR A 71 10.07 8.42 -7.05
N ALA A 72 9.17 9.19 -6.43
CA ALA A 72 9.30 9.60 -5.03
C ALA A 72 9.37 8.39 -4.09
N GLY A 73 8.47 7.41 -4.24
CA GLY A 73 8.50 6.17 -3.48
C GLY A 73 9.80 5.38 -3.64
N LEU A 74 10.32 5.32 -4.86
CA LEU A 74 11.57 4.64 -5.18
C LEU A 74 12.76 5.35 -4.52
N LEU A 75 12.79 6.69 -4.53
CA LEU A 75 13.84 7.47 -3.84
C LEU A 75 13.79 7.29 -2.32
N VAL A 76 12.60 7.29 -1.73
CA VAL A 76 12.42 7.04 -0.28
C VAL A 76 12.83 5.61 0.09
N ALA A 77 12.47 4.64 -0.75
CA ALA A 77 12.92 3.26 -0.58
C ALA A 77 14.43 3.11 -0.77
N LEU A 78 15.05 3.89 -1.65
CA LEU A 78 16.49 3.89 -1.80
C LEU A 78 17.18 4.37 -0.52
N LEU A 79 16.67 5.42 0.13
CA LEU A 79 17.18 5.86 1.44
C LEU A 79 17.10 4.73 2.48
N HIS A 80 15.95 4.05 2.55
CA HIS A 80 15.78 2.91 3.45
C HIS A 80 16.75 1.75 3.12
N ALA A 81 16.87 1.40 1.85
CA ALA A 81 17.75 0.34 1.36
C ALA A 81 19.22 0.66 1.67
N VAL A 82 19.67 1.89 1.44
CA VAL A 82 21.04 2.31 1.73
C VAL A 82 21.33 2.22 3.23
N ALA A 83 20.43 2.74 4.08
CA ALA A 83 20.58 2.67 5.53
C ALA A 83 20.66 1.21 6.03
N THR A 84 19.77 0.35 5.57
CA THR A 84 19.62 -1.01 6.11
C THR A 84 20.55 -2.03 5.47
N ILE A 85 20.90 -1.87 4.18
CA ILE A 85 21.72 -2.84 3.43
C ILE A 85 23.20 -2.45 3.46
N ASN A 86 23.53 -1.17 3.27
CA ASN A 86 24.94 -0.74 3.26
C ASN A 86 25.46 -0.44 4.65
N TYR A 87 24.70 0.33 5.43
CA TYR A 87 25.10 0.73 6.77
C TYR A 87 24.61 -0.22 7.86
N ARG A 88 23.85 -1.27 7.48
CA ARG A 88 23.35 -2.30 8.40
C ARG A 88 22.57 -1.71 9.59
N ALA A 89 21.92 -0.57 9.37
CA ALA A 89 21.06 0.03 10.38
C ALA A 89 19.87 -0.88 10.67
N ASP A 90 19.34 -0.78 11.89
CA ASP A 90 18.12 -1.47 12.26
C ASP A 90 16.97 -1.05 11.33
N GLN A 91 16.30 -2.05 10.76
CA GLN A 91 15.29 -1.86 9.72
C GLN A 91 14.02 -1.22 10.27
N VAL A 92 13.68 -1.51 11.54
CA VAL A 92 12.54 -0.91 12.23
C VAL A 92 12.84 0.55 12.53
N VAL A 93 14.03 0.87 13.03
CA VAL A 93 14.46 2.24 13.33
C VAL A 93 14.52 3.09 12.05
N SER A 94 15.12 2.57 10.98
CA SER A 94 15.16 3.28 9.70
C SER A 94 13.75 3.51 9.15
N GLY A 95 12.88 2.50 9.20
CA GLY A 95 11.51 2.63 8.69
C GLY A 95 10.65 3.60 9.50
N THR A 96 10.75 3.55 10.83
CA THR A 96 10.06 4.50 11.71
C THR A 96 10.54 5.93 11.52
N ALA A 97 11.85 6.16 11.33
CA ALA A 97 12.39 7.48 11.00
C ALA A 97 11.81 8.03 9.68
N ILE A 98 11.69 7.20 8.64
CA ILE A 98 11.08 7.59 7.36
C ILE A 98 9.60 7.94 7.54
N ASN A 99 8.86 7.16 8.34
CA ASN A 99 7.45 7.45 8.62
C ASN A 99 7.28 8.81 9.31
N ILE A 100 8.11 9.10 10.32
CA ILE A 100 8.10 10.39 11.02
C ILE A 100 8.46 11.53 10.05
N LEU A 101 9.47 11.33 9.21
CA LEU A 101 9.90 12.31 8.22
C LEU A 101 8.74 12.67 7.27
N PHE A 102 8.06 11.67 6.70
CA PHE A 102 6.97 11.89 5.74
C PHE A 102 5.62 12.25 6.39
N LEU A 103 5.51 12.19 7.71
CA LEU A 103 4.43 12.84 8.44
C LEU A 103 4.62 14.37 8.47
N GLY A 104 5.88 14.84 8.43
CA GLY A 104 6.25 16.26 8.50
C GLY A 104 6.51 16.93 7.15
N VAL A 105 7.27 16.28 6.26
CA VAL A 105 7.72 16.86 4.98
C VAL A 105 6.56 17.36 4.10
N PRO A 106 5.49 16.58 3.85
CA PRO A 106 4.33 17.07 3.11
C PRO A 106 3.67 18.31 3.72
N ALA A 107 3.65 18.41 5.06
CA ALA A 107 3.08 19.56 5.76
C ALA A 107 3.93 20.81 5.59
N LEU A 108 5.26 20.68 5.67
CA LEU A 108 6.19 21.78 5.41
C LEU A 108 6.10 22.26 3.95
N LEU A 109 6.14 21.32 3.00
CA LEU A 109 6.13 21.65 1.58
C LEU A 109 4.79 22.20 1.09
N SER A 110 3.66 21.70 1.61
CA SER A 110 2.35 22.33 1.30
C SER A 110 2.24 23.75 1.84
N GLY A 111 2.82 24.03 3.01
CA GLY A 111 2.89 25.40 3.54
C GLY A 111 3.70 26.32 2.63
N ALA A 112 4.84 25.84 2.13
CA ALA A 112 5.70 26.62 1.24
C ALA A 112 5.17 26.78 -0.19
N LEU A 113 4.41 25.80 -0.70
CA LEU A 113 3.92 25.79 -2.09
C LEU A 113 2.51 26.36 -2.26
N PHE A 114 1.65 26.24 -1.24
CA PHE A 114 0.21 26.52 -1.35
C PHE A 114 -0.34 27.35 -0.19
N ASP A 115 0.51 27.89 0.69
CA ASP A 115 0.11 28.62 1.90
C ASP A 115 -0.90 27.83 2.78
N SER A 116 -0.79 26.49 2.74
CA SER A 116 -1.71 25.56 3.40
C SER A 116 -0.93 24.57 4.25
N THR A 117 -1.27 24.47 5.54
CA THR A 117 -0.53 23.63 6.50
C THR A 117 -0.97 22.17 6.40
N GLY A 118 -0.48 21.46 5.38
CA GLY A 118 -0.72 20.03 5.21
C GLY A 118 -1.82 19.66 4.22
N ALA A 119 -2.24 20.56 3.33
CA ALA A 119 -3.15 20.20 2.25
C ALA A 119 -2.74 20.82 0.92
N THR A 120 -3.00 20.11 -0.17
CA THR A 120 -2.92 20.69 -1.52
C THR A 120 -4.26 21.31 -1.90
N PRO A 121 -4.28 22.21 -2.91
CA PRO A 121 -5.53 22.64 -3.52
C PRO A 121 -6.37 21.47 -4.00
N GLN A 122 -7.68 21.68 -4.07
CA GLN A 122 -8.60 20.69 -4.60
C GLN A 122 -8.47 20.62 -6.13
N LEU A 123 -8.15 19.43 -6.63
CA LEU A 123 -8.08 19.12 -8.06
C LEU A 123 -9.49 19.13 -8.67
N PRO A 124 -9.67 19.77 -9.84
CA PRO A 124 -10.86 19.60 -10.68
C PRO A 124 -11.10 18.12 -11.00
N LYS A 125 -12.36 17.72 -11.19
CA LYS A 125 -12.73 16.30 -11.41
C LYS A 125 -12.05 15.71 -12.66
N GLU A 126 -11.76 16.56 -13.64
CA GLU A 126 -11.14 16.23 -14.92
C GLU A 126 -9.65 15.88 -14.76
N GLU A 127 -9.00 16.40 -13.72
CA GLU A 127 -7.57 16.20 -13.43
C GLU A 127 -7.33 15.02 -12.48
N VAL A 128 -8.39 14.47 -11.88
CA VAL A 128 -8.34 13.23 -11.09
C VAL A 128 -8.33 12.04 -12.04
N LEU A 129 -7.85 10.87 -11.58
CA LEU A 129 -7.88 9.67 -12.42
C LEU A 129 -9.30 9.38 -12.93
N PRO A 130 -9.51 9.21 -14.25
CA PRO A 130 -10.84 8.94 -14.80
C PRO A 130 -11.31 7.54 -14.38
N ASP A 131 -12.62 7.35 -14.23
CA ASP A 131 -13.18 6.01 -14.04
C ASP A 131 -13.17 5.24 -15.36
N VAL A 132 -12.90 3.93 -15.31
CA VAL A 132 -13.02 3.07 -16.48
C VAL A 132 -14.50 2.77 -16.71
N ALA A 133 -15.14 3.47 -17.66
CA ALA A 133 -16.57 3.31 -17.95
C ALA A 133 -16.84 2.05 -18.80
N LEU A 134 -16.87 0.87 -18.16
CA LEU A 134 -17.15 -0.41 -18.82
C LEU A 134 -18.66 -0.65 -19.04
N PHE A 135 -19.50 -0.15 -18.13
CA PHE A 135 -20.95 -0.34 -18.18
C PHE A 135 -21.67 0.99 -18.08
N ASN A 136 -22.79 1.13 -18.80
CA ASN A 136 -23.65 2.30 -18.67
C ASN A 136 -24.41 2.25 -17.32
N PRO A 137 -24.25 3.26 -16.44
CA PRO A 137 -24.93 3.33 -15.15
C PRO A 137 -26.45 3.29 -15.24
N GLU A 138 -27.05 3.77 -16.33
CA GLU A 138 -28.49 3.82 -16.51
C GLU A 138 -29.09 2.46 -16.86
N SER A 139 -28.38 1.63 -17.63
CA SER A 139 -28.86 0.31 -18.03
C SER A 139 -28.57 -0.78 -17.01
N SER A 140 -27.47 -0.65 -16.26
CA SER A 140 -27.05 -1.67 -15.27
C SER A 140 -26.37 -1.04 -14.04
N PRO A 141 -27.14 -0.41 -13.13
CA PRO A 141 -26.59 0.32 -11.98
C PRO A 141 -25.69 -0.52 -11.07
N ALA A 142 -26.03 -1.81 -10.90
CA ALA A 142 -25.26 -2.73 -10.07
C ALA A 142 -23.88 -3.06 -10.68
N LEU A 143 -23.85 -3.35 -11.99
CA LEU A 143 -22.61 -3.66 -12.71
C LEU A 143 -21.73 -2.41 -12.83
N ALA A 144 -22.32 -1.28 -13.20
CA ALA A 144 -21.61 0.00 -13.27
C ALA A 144 -20.98 0.37 -11.92
N SER A 145 -21.68 0.18 -10.80
CA SER A 145 -21.10 0.48 -9.49
C SER A 145 -19.88 -0.39 -9.15
N ILE A 146 -19.87 -1.66 -9.57
CA ILE A 146 -18.79 -2.61 -9.24
C ILE A 146 -17.62 -2.45 -10.21
N PHE A 147 -17.89 -2.26 -11.50
CA PHE A 147 -16.89 -2.27 -12.56
C PHE A 147 -16.48 -0.87 -13.05
N ASN A 148 -17.23 0.20 -12.81
CA ASN A 148 -16.75 1.55 -13.12
C ASN A 148 -15.85 2.05 -11.98
N GLN A 149 -14.64 1.50 -11.93
CA GLN A 149 -13.61 1.83 -10.94
C GLN A 149 -12.44 2.56 -11.60
N LYS A 150 -11.63 3.20 -10.77
CA LYS A 150 -10.37 3.81 -11.19
C LYS A 150 -9.40 2.76 -11.77
N PRO A 151 -8.57 3.12 -12.76
CA PRO A 151 -7.56 2.24 -13.36
C PRO A 151 -6.65 1.54 -12.35
N LEU A 152 -6.32 2.21 -11.24
CA LEU A 152 -5.47 1.65 -10.19
C LEU A 152 -6.08 0.46 -9.46
N VAL A 153 -7.42 0.36 -9.39
CA VAL A 153 -8.09 -0.83 -8.83
C VAL A 153 -7.75 -2.04 -9.70
N TYR A 154 -7.96 -1.92 -11.01
CA TYR A 154 -7.61 -2.97 -11.97
C TYR A 154 -6.14 -3.31 -11.96
N LEU A 155 -5.28 -2.29 -11.94
CA LEU A 155 -3.83 -2.45 -11.84
C LEU A 155 -3.45 -3.25 -10.59
N ALA A 156 -4.04 -2.97 -9.43
CA ALA A 156 -3.75 -3.68 -8.19
C ALA A 156 -4.05 -5.19 -8.30
N PHE A 157 -5.21 -5.57 -8.86
CA PHE A 157 -5.55 -6.98 -9.07
C PHE A 157 -4.63 -7.67 -10.09
N ILE A 158 -4.30 -6.98 -11.18
CA ILE A 158 -3.34 -7.48 -12.18
C ILE A 158 -1.97 -7.69 -11.51
N LEU A 159 -1.52 -6.74 -10.69
CA LEU A 159 -0.25 -6.81 -9.97
C LEU A 159 -0.19 -7.96 -8.95
N VAL A 160 -1.33 -8.40 -8.39
CA VAL A 160 -1.35 -9.64 -7.58
C VAL A 160 -0.97 -10.84 -8.43
N GLY A 161 -1.59 -10.98 -9.61
CA GLY A 161 -1.30 -12.06 -10.55
C GLY A 161 0.14 -12.01 -11.08
N VAL A 162 0.59 -10.81 -11.46
CA VAL A 162 1.99 -10.58 -11.88
C VAL A 162 2.94 -10.91 -10.75
N THR A 163 2.67 -10.49 -9.51
CA THR A 163 3.54 -10.79 -8.36
C THR A 163 3.58 -12.28 -8.04
N PHE A 164 2.45 -12.98 -8.17
CA PHE A 164 2.43 -14.43 -8.07
C PHE A 164 3.31 -15.09 -9.14
N TYR A 165 3.15 -14.69 -10.40
CA TYR A 165 3.97 -15.21 -11.49
C TYR A 165 5.47 -14.90 -11.27
N VAL A 166 5.82 -13.65 -10.95
CA VAL A 166 7.20 -13.23 -10.71
C VAL A 166 7.81 -14.01 -9.56
N LEU A 167 7.16 -14.08 -8.39
CA LEU A 167 7.74 -14.73 -7.21
C LEU A 167 7.87 -16.27 -7.34
N TYR A 168 6.92 -16.92 -8.01
CA TYR A 168 6.83 -18.38 -8.03
C TYR A 168 7.22 -19.04 -9.35
N LYS A 169 7.22 -18.30 -10.48
CA LYS A 169 7.49 -18.85 -11.82
C LYS A 169 8.73 -18.26 -12.49
N THR A 170 9.39 -17.25 -11.92
CA THR A 170 10.63 -16.67 -12.49
C THR A 170 11.87 -16.94 -11.66
N SER A 171 13.04 -16.88 -12.30
CA SER A 171 14.35 -16.99 -11.65
C SER A 171 14.61 -15.86 -10.66
N PHE A 172 14.13 -14.64 -10.94
CA PHE A 172 14.19 -13.52 -10.00
C PHE A 172 13.46 -13.84 -8.70
N GLY A 173 12.23 -14.36 -8.78
CA GLY A 173 11.43 -14.71 -7.62
C GLY A 173 12.03 -15.84 -6.78
N LEU A 174 12.60 -16.85 -7.43
CA LEU A 174 13.33 -17.93 -6.76
C LEU A 174 14.53 -17.38 -5.98
N ARG A 175 15.36 -16.55 -6.64
CA ARG A 175 16.53 -15.91 -6.02
C ARG A 175 16.14 -14.99 -4.87
N LEU A 176 15.06 -14.21 -5.03
CA LEU A 176 14.59 -13.28 -4.01
C LEU A 176 14.20 -14.04 -2.75
N ARG A 177 13.36 -15.07 -2.89
CA ARG A 177 12.93 -15.92 -1.78
C ARG A 177 14.11 -16.67 -1.15
N ALA A 178 15.05 -17.19 -1.95
CA ALA A 178 16.24 -17.85 -1.42
C ALA A 178 17.07 -16.90 -0.54
N VAL A 179 17.24 -15.64 -0.97
CA VAL A 179 17.95 -14.61 -0.19
C VAL A 179 17.24 -14.28 1.13
N GLY A 180 15.90 -14.25 1.15
CA GLY A 180 15.12 -14.05 2.38
C GLY A 180 15.13 -15.25 3.33
N GLU A 181 15.31 -16.47 2.82
CA GLU A 181 15.37 -17.69 3.63
C GLU A 181 16.78 -17.98 4.17
N ASN A 182 17.80 -17.94 3.31
CA ASN A 182 19.19 -18.12 3.70
C ASN A 182 20.11 -17.32 2.74
N PRO A 183 20.54 -16.10 3.13
CA PRO A 183 21.36 -15.25 2.27
C PRO A 183 22.77 -15.82 2.03
N GLU A 184 23.36 -16.50 3.02
CA GLU A 184 24.69 -17.11 2.89
C GLU A 184 24.69 -18.23 1.84
N ALA A 185 23.70 -19.14 1.93
CA ALA A 185 23.53 -20.20 0.93
C ALA A 185 23.28 -19.61 -0.48
N ALA A 186 22.51 -18.52 -0.58
CA ALA A 186 22.28 -17.85 -1.86
C ALA A 186 23.56 -17.24 -2.45
N ASP A 187 24.42 -16.62 -1.63
CA ASP A 187 25.70 -16.06 -2.09
C ASP A 187 26.68 -17.15 -2.53
N THR A 188 26.74 -18.29 -1.82
CA THR A 188 27.56 -19.45 -2.25
C THR A 188 27.10 -20.05 -3.58
N ALA A 189 25.80 -19.93 -3.88
CA ALA A 189 25.22 -20.34 -5.17
C ALA A 189 25.38 -19.26 -6.28
N GLY A 190 26.13 -18.19 -6.02
CA GLY A 190 26.44 -17.12 -6.99
C GLY A 190 25.36 -16.03 -7.11
N VAL A 191 24.38 -15.98 -6.21
CA VAL A 191 23.34 -14.93 -6.22
C VAL A 191 23.85 -13.71 -5.47
N ASN A 192 23.84 -12.54 -6.12
CA ASN A 192 24.18 -11.29 -5.44
C ASN A 192 23.06 -10.87 -4.47
N VAL A 193 23.19 -11.27 -3.21
CA VAL A 193 22.27 -10.98 -2.10
C VAL A 193 21.94 -9.50 -2.01
N ARG A 194 22.98 -8.65 -2.10
CA ARG A 194 22.85 -7.19 -1.94
C ARG A 194 21.92 -6.63 -3.02
N ARG A 195 22.15 -6.98 -4.30
CA ARG A 195 21.28 -6.55 -5.42
C ARG A 195 19.84 -7.03 -5.27
N MET A 196 19.63 -8.26 -4.80
CA MET A 196 18.28 -8.80 -4.60
C MET A 196 17.53 -8.07 -3.48
N ARG A 197 18.21 -7.75 -2.37
CA ARG A 197 17.65 -6.93 -1.28
C ARG A 197 17.28 -5.52 -1.76
N TYR A 198 18.16 -4.87 -2.51
CA TYR A 198 17.86 -3.58 -3.13
C TYR A 198 16.63 -3.65 -4.05
N ALA A 199 16.57 -4.63 -4.95
CA ALA A 199 15.42 -4.79 -5.84
C ALA A 199 14.11 -4.95 -5.06
N GLY A 200 14.10 -5.77 -4.01
CA GLY A 200 12.92 -5.98 -3.16
C GLY A 200 12.43 -4.68 -2.50
N VAL A 201 13.34 -3.93 -1.88
CA VAL A 201 13.01 -2.66 -1.20
C VAL A 201 12.56 -1.59 -2.19
N LEU A 202 13.22 -1.46 -3.34
CA LEU A 202 12.86 -0.45 -4.35
C LEU A 202 11.48 -0.73 -4.99
N ILE A 203 11.19 -2.00 -5.32
CA ILE A 203 9.85 -2.40 -5.78
C ILE A 203 8.81 -2.09 -4.71
N SER A 204 9.16 -2.33 -3.43
CA SER A 204 8.30 -1.98 -2.31
C SER A 204 7.96 -0.49 -2.26
N GLY A 205 8.94 0.38 -2.45
CA GLY A 205 8.74 1.83 -2.49
C GLY A 205 7.81 2.28 -3.60
N ALA A 206 8.04 1.79 -4.81
CA ALA A 206 7.22 2.14 -5.97
C ALA A 206 5.76 1.70 -5.80
N LEU A 207 5.54 0.46 -5.33
CA LEU A 207 4.19 -0.08 -5.12
C LEU A 207 3.47 0.60 -3.95
N ALA A 208 4.16 0.85 -2.83
CA ALA A 208 3.58 1.59 -1.71
C ALA A 208 3.21 3.01 -2.10
N ALA A 209 4.08 3.72 -2.82
CA ALA A 209 3.79 5.07 -3.29
C ALA A 209 2.64 5.13 -4.30
N LEU A 210 2.45 4.10 -5.15
CA LEU A 210 1.24 3.96 -5.96
C LEU A 210 -0.03 3.83 -5.12
N GLY A 211 0.03 3.06 -4.03
CA GLY A 211 -1.06 2.99 -3.05
C GLY A 211 -1.36 4.35 -2.41
N GLY A 212 -0.31 5.13 -2.14
CA GLY A 212 -0.44 6.52 -1.69
C GLY A 212 -1.07 7.45 -2.73
N ALA A 213 -0.60 7.40 -3.97
CA ALA A 213 -1.14 8.19 -5.07
C ALA A 213 -2.63 7.90 -5.29
N TYR A 214 -3.05 6.64 -5.15
CA TYR A 214 -4.47 6.30 -5.19
C TYR A 214 -5.28 7.08 -4.16
N LEU A 215 -4.77 7.29 -2.95
CA LEU A 215 -5.51 8.02 -1.90
C LEU A 215 -5.73 9.49 -2.26
N SER A 216 -4.78 10.16 -2.92
CA SER A 216 -4.84 11.61 -3.18
C SER A 216 -5.46 11.98 -4.53
N ILE A 217 -5.14 11.24 -5.60
CA ILE A 217 -5.58 11.52 -6.98
C ILE A 217 -6.51 10.44 -7.56
N GLY A 218 -6.88 9.42 -6.77
CA GLY A 218 -7.80 8.36 -7.18
C GLY A 218 -9.10 8.36 -6.36
N GLN A 219 -8.97 8.28 -5.05
CA GLN A 219 -10.07 8.23 -4.10
C GLN A 219 -10.53 9.63 -3.69
N ASN A 220 -9.58 10.51 -3.37
CA ASN A 220 -9.85 11.92 -3.10
C ASN A 220 -9.42 12.76 -4.31
N SER A 221 -9.62 14.07 -4.21
CA SER A 221 -9.17 15.05 -5.20
C SER A 221 -8.19 16.07 -4.58
N LEU A 222 -7.54 15.72 -3.47
CA LEU A 222 -6.55 16.55 -2.81
C LEU A 222 -5.70 15.70 -1.87
N PHE A 223 -4.54 16.23 -1.49
CA PHE A 223 -3.76 15.71 -0.39
C PHE A 223 -4.17 16.35 0.94
N THR A 224 -4.35 15.54 1.99
CA THR A 224 -4.44 15.98 3.39
C THR A 224 -3.34 15.36 4.24
N ARG A 225 -2.95 16.08 5.29
CA ARG A 225 -1.97 15.62 6.26
C ARG A 225 -2.41 14.29 6.85
N ASN A 226 -1.47 13.34 6.89
CA ASN A 226 -1.70 12.01 7.45
C ASN A 226 -2.88 11.26 6.77
N MET A 227 -3.13 11.49 5.47
CA MET A 227 -4.24 10.82 4.77
C MET A 227 -4.13 9.30 4.71
N THR A 228 -2.92 8.75 4.81
CA THR A 228 -2.68 7.30 4.87
C THR A 228 -3.29 6.71 6.13
N ALA A 229 -3.30 7.45 7.24
CA ALA A 229 -3.98 7.11 8.49
C ALA A 229 -3.65 5.68 9.01
N GLY A 230 -2.39 5.25 8.86
CA GLY A 230 -1.92 3.94 9.29
C GLY A 230 -2.18 2.80 8.28
N ARG A 231 -2.67 3.09 7.07
CA ARG A 231 -2.91 2.08 6.02
C ARG A 231 -1.65 1.31 5.61
N GLY A 232 -0.47 1.91 5.70
CA GLY A 232 0.80 1.21 5.50
C GLY A 232 1.05 0.13 6.56
N PHE A 233 0.72 0.40 7.82
CA PHE A 233 0.79 -0.60 8.90
C PHE A 233 -0.29 -1.68 8.75
N ILE A 234 -1.49 -1.32 8.30
CA ILE A 234 -2.55 -2.28 7.98
C ILE A 234 -2.13 -3.20 6.84
N ALA A 235 -1.48 -2.66 5.80
CA ALA A 235 -0.96 -3.45 4.69
C ALA A 235 0.13 -4.44 5.15
N LEU A 236 0.99 -4.04 6.08
CA LEU A 236 1.97 -4.92 6.72
C LEU A 236 1.28 -6.05 7.52
N ALA A 237 0.25 -5.72 8.30
CA ALA A 237 -0.55 -6.73 9.00
C ALA A 237 -1.24 -7.70 8.02
N ALA A 238 -1.79 -7.19 6.92
CA ALA A 238 -2.40 -8.00 5.87
C ALA A 238 -1.38 -8.93 5.19
N LEU A 239 -0.13 -8.48 5.00
CA LEU A 239 0.96 -9.31 4.49
C LEU A 239 1.26 -10.49 5.42
N ILE A 240 1.33 -10.24 6.74
CA ILE A 240 1.56 -11.25 7.77
C ILE A 240 0.41 -12.27 7.79
N PHE A 241 -0.85 -11.80 7.76
CA PHE A 241 -2.03 -12.70 7.71
C PHE A 241 -2.06 -13.51 6.41
N GLY A 242 -1.63 -12.88 5.32
CA GLY A 242 -1.45 -13.50 4.02
C GLY A 242 -0.27 -14.47 3.94
N LYS A 243 0.49 -14.68 5.02
CA LYS A 243 1.64 -15.58 5.11
C LYS A 243 2.68 -15.33 4.01
N TRP A 244 2.93 -14.05 3.69
CA TRP A 244 3.83 -13.67 2.60
C TRP A 244 3.47 -14.32 1.26
N HIS A 245 2.18 -14.60 1.02
CA HIS A 245 1.67 -15.10 -0.25
C HIS A 245 0.82 -14.03 -0.94
N PRO A 246 1.00 -13.74 -2.24
CA PRO A 246 0.31 -12.65 -2.93
C PRO A 246 -1.23 -12.73 -2.82
N VAL A 247 -1.77 -13.93 -3.03
CA VAL A 247 -3.23 -14.16 -2.94
C VAL A 247 -3.71 -14.08 -1.49
N GLY A 248 -2.88 -14.50 -0.52
CA GLY A 248 -3.23 -14.39 0.90
C GLY A 248 -3.29 -12.92 1.34
N ALA A 249 -2.31 -12.11 0.90
CA ALA A 249 -2.28 -10.68 1.14
C ALA A 249 -3.49 -9.97 0.48
N LEU A 250 -3.87 -10.36 -0.74
CA LEU A 250 -5.08 -9.87 -1.40
C LEU A 250 -6.33 -10.14 -0.57
N LEU A 251 -6.56 -11.40 -0.14
CA LEU A 251 -7.73 -11.77 0.64
C LEU A 251 -7.79 -11.03 2.00
N ALA A 252 -6.64 -10.87 2.65
CA ALA A 252 -6.55 -10.07 3.87
C ALA A 252 -6.92 -8.61 3.59
N CYS A 253 -6.34 -7.98 2.56
CA CYS A 253 -6.65 -6.58 2.21
C CYS A 253 -8.14 -6.38 1.84
N LEU A 254 -8.76 -7.36 1.17
CA LEU A 254 -10.21 -7.33 0.88
C LEU A 254 -11.05 -7.39 2.14
N LEU A 255 -10.66 -8.23 3.11
CA LEU A 255 -11.32 -8.32 4.41
C LEU A 255 -11.19 -7.01 5.19
N PHE A 256 -10.01 -6.39 5.18
CA PHE A 256 -9.79 -5.07 5.77
C PHE A 256 -10.62 -3.98 5.11
N GLY A 257 -10.62 -3.92 3.78
CA GLY A 257 -11.43 -2.97 3.01
C GLY A 257 -12.93 -3.18 3.23
N LEU A 258 -13.37 -4.43 3.42
CA LEU A 258 -14.77 -4.74 3.75
C LEU A 258 -15.13 -4.22 5.14
N ALA A 259 -14.28 -4.46 6.14
CA ALA A 259 -14.51 -3.97 7.49
C ALA A 259 -14.57 -2.44 7.54
N GLU A 260 -13.68 -1.75 6.83
CA GLU A 260 -13.68 -0.28 6.72
C GLU A 260 -14.93 0.22 5.98
N SER A 261 -15.32 -0.44 4.88
CA SER A 261 -16.53 -0.13 4.11
C SER A 261 -17.81 -0.25 4.96
N VAL A 262 -17.91 -1.31 5.77
CA VAL A 262 -19.02 -1.51 6.71
C VAL A 262 -19.01 -0.43 7.79
N ALA A 263 -17.84 -0.14 8.38
CA ALA A 263 -17.72 0.91 9.41
C ALA A 263 -18.16 2.27 8.88
N ILE A 264 -17.73 2.67 7.68
CA ILE A 264 -18.14 3.94 7.05
C ILE A 264 -19.65 4.00 6.83
N ARG A 265 -20.29 2.90 6.42
CA ARG A 265 -21.75 2.85 6.20
C ARG A 265 -22.56 2.87 7.49
N MET A 266 -22.01 2.33 8.58
CA MET A 266 -22.66 2.36 9.88
C MET A 266 -22.66 3.78 10.48
N GLN A 267 -21.65 4.59 10.16
CA GLN A 267 -21.60 6.00 10.59
C GLN A 267 -22.85 6.75 10.10
N GLY A 268 -23.56 7.38 11.03
CA GLY A 268 -24.79 8.15 10.72
C GLY A 268 -26.04 7.32 10.47
N THR A 269 -25.95 5.99 10.38
CA THR A 269 -27.13 5.10 10.25
C THR A 269 -27.56 4.54 11.61
N VAL A 270 -26.60 4.27 12.50
CA VAL A 270 -26.85 3.73 13.84
C VAL A 270 -26.64 4.84 14.87
N ASN A 271 -27.49 4.93 15.89
CA ASN A 271 -27.37 5.87 17.03
C ASN A 271 -26.22 5.49 18.00
N ILE A 272 -25.07 5.09 17.47
CA ILE A 272 -23.85 4.77 18.21
C ILE A 272 -22.83 5.88 17.93
N PRO A 273 -22.11 6.39 18.95
CA PRO A 273 -21.04 7.37 18.70
C PRO A 273 -20.02 6.84 17.69
N ASN A 274 -19.61 7.70 16.75
CA ASN A 274 -18.71 7.31 15.65
C ASN A 274 -17.40 6.69 16.13
N GLN A 275 -16.93 7.04 17.33
CA GLN A 275 -15.74 6.45 17.95
C GLN A 275 -15.85 4.93 18.12
N PHE A 276 -17.03 4.42 18.51
CA PHE A 276 -17.28 2.98 18.64
C PHE A 276 -17.41 2.29 17.28
N ILE A 277 -17.84 3.00 16.24
CA ILE A 277 -17.91 2.45 14.89
C ILE A 277 -16.50 2.37 14.27
N GLN A 278 -15.65 3.36 14.58
CA GLN A 278 -14.27 3.39 14.10
C GLN A 278 -13.38 2.31 14.72
N ILE A 279 -13.73 1.74 15.87
CA ILE A 279 -13.00 0.58 16.43
C ILE A 279 -13.32 -0.73 15.71
N VAL A 280 -14.42 -0.83 14.94
CA VAL A 280 -14.87 -2.08 14.31
C VAL A 280 -13.80 -2.75 13.44
N PRO A 281 -13.09 -2.03 12.54
CA PRO A 281 -12.02 -2.64 11.75
C PRO A 281 -10.89 -3.24 12.62
N TYR A 282 -10.54 -2.57 13.71
CA TYR A 282 -9.48 -3.00 14.63
C TYR A 282 -9.92 -4.15 15.56
N VAL A 283 -11.19 -4.21 15.94
CA VAL A 283 -11.71 -5.37 16.69
C VAL A 283 -11.75 -6.60 15.77
N LEU A 284 -12.18 -6.39 14.52
CA LEU A 284 -12.22 -7.45 13.52
C LEU A 284 -10.81 -8.01 13.24
N THR A 285 -9.77 -7.19 13.20
CA THR A 285 -8.39 -7.70 13.08
C THR A 285 -7.98 -8.57 14.24
N ILE A 286 -8.27 -8.16 15.47
CA ILE A 286 -7.94 -8.94 16.67
C ILE A 286 -8.62 -10.30 16.62
N VAL A 287 -9.90 -10.33 16.26
CA VAL A 287 -10.67 -11.59 16.14
C VAL A 287 -10.11 -12.50 15.05
N VAL A 288 -9.81 -11.94 13.87
CA VAL A 288 -9.22 -12.70 12.76
C VAL A 288 -7.85 -13.25 13.13
N LEU A 289 -7.02 -12.45 13.79
CA LEU A 289 -5.71 -12.86 14.31
C LEU A 289 -5.80 -14.00 15.32
N ALA A 290 -6.67 -13.84 16.32
CA ALA A 290 -6.81 -14.80 17.40
C ALA A 290 -7.46 -16.12 16.92
N GLY A 291 -8.36 -16.06 15.94
CA GLY A 291 -9.19 -17.20 15.55
C GLY A 291 -8.77 -17.92 14.27
N LEU A 292 -8.26 -17.22 13.25
CA LEU A 292 -8.09 -17.77 11.89
C LEU A 292 -6.64 -17.93 11.45
N VAL A 293 -5.70 -17.23 12.09
CA VAL A 293 -4.30 -17.25 11.67
C VAL A 293 -3.59 -18.46 12.26
N SER A 294 -3.48 -19.52 11.46
CA SER A 294 -2.56 -20.64 11.74
C SER A 294 -1.10 -20.16 11.68
N ARG A 295 -0.18 -20.90 12.33
CA ARG A 295 1.27 -20.56 12.43
C ARG A 295 1.81 -19.85 11.18
N ALA A 296 2.15 -18.58 11.32
CA ALA A 296 2.82 -17.80 10.29
C ALA A 296 4.31 -18.11 10.32
N THR A 297 4.90 -18.48 9.19
CA THR A 297 6.33 -18.75 9.03
C THR A 297 6.98 -17.60 8.26
N PRO A 298 7.56 -16.60 8.93
CA PRO A 298 8.29 -15.52 8.26
C PRO A 298 9.55 -16.06 7.57
N PRO A 299 10.08 -15.37 6.55
CA PRO A 299 11.40 -15.67 6.00
C PRO A 299 12.46 -15.66 7.11
N LYS A 300 13.30 -16.69 7.18
CA LYS A 300 14.21 -16.88 8.33
C LYS A 300 15.24 -15.76 8.52
N ALA A 301 15.68 -15.12 7.44
CA ALA A 301 16.65 -14.02 7.49
C ALA A 301 15.99 -12.62 7.54
N LEU A 302 14.67 -12.55 7.74
CA LEU A 302 13.95 -11.29 7.83
C LEU A 302 14.43 -10.49 9.05
N GLY A 303 14.79 -9.23 8.84
CA GLY A 303 15.30 -8.36 9.91
C GLY A 303 16.79 -8.50 10.20
N VAL A 304 17.46 -9.50 9.64
CA VAL A 304 18.88 -9.76 9.89
C VAL A 304 19.76 -9.10 8.82
N ALA A 305 20.66 -8.22 9.26
CA ALA A 305 21.63 -7.59 8.37
C ALA A 305 22.57 -8.64 7.77
N TYR A 306 22.83 -8.55 6.46
CA TYR A 306 23.75 -9.47 5.78
C TYR A 306 25.17 -8.89 5.75
N ALA A 307 26.13 -9.71 6.18
CA ALA A 307 27.55 -9.47 5.99
C ALA A 307 28.10 -10.56 5.08
N LYS A 308 28.83 -10.15 4.03
CA LYS A 308 29.59 -11.08 3.22
C LYS A 308 30.88 -11.36 3.97
N GLU A 309 31.15 -12.63 4.25
CA GLU A 309 32.47 -13.11 4.71
C GLU A 309 33.53 -12.95 3.62
#